data_AF-A0A2D9T2X2-F1
#
_entry.id   AF-A0A2D9T2X2-F1
#
_cell.length_a   1.000
_cell.length_b   1.000
_cell.length_c   1.000
_cell.angle_alpha   90.00
_cell.angle_beta   90.00
_cell.angle_gamma   90.00
#
_symmetry.space_group_name_H-M   'P 1'
#
loop_
_entity.id
_entity.type
_entity.pdbx_description
1 polymer ?
#
loop_
_entity_poly.entity_id
_entity_poly.type
_entity_poly.pdbx_seq_one_letter_code
_entity_poly.pdbx_strand_id
1 'polypeptide(L)'
;MDDAAVATLGRALGRLGRARASGWLHVVARDRGKIAIRDGRPVSIRSRDGAPLGDLIAAGDAERTARLARALDGPVGRAAVLRGVASPGAVSDAIRRQMRERLAAWFAEPIRDVRFHPGKVGRAPFEEPPSAEDLVLASLRRVSLRRDVRDLRPLADARFRLSPHAQALREAALAPWERAILERVSAHDEGRGVRGAPLVALADPSGSPERGLRILHGWRLLGWLTPVDVARRDHSLLLRKRHQLRRRASPARLLDLDGSTRDQGPRRALRRLAAQVHPDRFEGDLAETSDEVLRGLLDAADRLREG
;
A
#
# COMPACT_ATOMS: atom_id res chain seq x y z
N MET A 1 -0.19 -8.41 -12.46
CA MET A 1 -0.05 -7.57 -11.25
C MET A 1 1.38 -7.11 -11.20
N ASP A 2 1.62 -5.83 -10.90
CA ASP A 2 2.97 -5.32 -10.70
C ASP A 2 3.26 -5.18 -9.20
N ASP A 3 4.16 -6.01 -8.68
CA ASP A 3 4.49 -6.08 -7.25
C ASP A 3 5.02 -4.73 -6.73
N ALA A 4 5.80 -4.01 -7.56
CA ALA A 4 6.38 -2.72 -7.21
C ALA A 4 5.32 -1.62 -7.12
N ALA A 5 4.35 -1.60 -8.04
CA ALA A 5 3.21 -0.69 -8.02
C ALA A 5 2.34 -0.89 -6.77
N VAL A 6 1.98 -2.14 -6.47
CA VAL A 6 1.22 -2.49 -5.26
C VAL A 6 1.95 -2.03 -4.01
N ALA A 7 3.24 -2.35 -3.90
CA ALA A 7 4.04 -1.94 -2.75
C ALA A 7 4.18 -0.41 -2.64
N THR A 8 4.40 0.29 -3.75
CA THR A 8 4.61 1.75 -3.74
C THR A 8 3.34 2.50 -3.40
N LEU A 9 2.27 2.27 -4.16
CA LEU A 9 1.03 3.02 -4.02
C LEU A 9 0.20 2.54 -2.83
N GLY A 10 0.12 1.22 -2.60
CA GLY A 10 -0.59 0.67 -1.44
C GLY A 10 0.00 1.15 -0.12
N ARG A 11 1.33 1.14 0.02
CA ARG A 11 1.99 1.67 1.23
C ARG A 11 1.90 3.19 1.33
N ALA A 12 1.92 3.92 0.21
CA ALA A 12 1.71 5.37 0.24
C ALA A 12 0.31 5.71 0.77
N LEU A 13 -0.72 5.02 0.30
CA LEU A 13 -2.09 5.20 0.76
C LEU A 13 -2.25 4.84 2.25
N GLY A 14 -1.73 3.70 2.70
CA GLY A 14 -1.78 3.32 4.11
C GLY A 14 -1.03 4.31 5.02
N ARG A 15 0.10 4.89 4.56
CA ARG A 15 0.81 5.94 5.29
C ARG A 15 -0.03 7.22 5.43
N LEU A 16 -0.66 7.65 4.35
CA LEU A 16 -1.51 8.84 4.35
C LEU A 16 -2.77 8.64 5.20
N GLY A 17 -3.31 7.42 5.22
CA GLY A 17 -4.38 6.98 6.11
C GLY A 17 -4.02 7.17 7.58
N ARG A 18 -2.92 6.54 8.02
CA ARG A 18 -2.44 6.64 9.40
C ARG A 18 -2.09 8.07 9.83
N ALA A 19 -1.48 8.84 8.94
CA ALA A 19 -1.13 10.24 9.20
C ALA A 19 -2.34 11.19 9.15
N ARG A 20 -3.55 10.69 8.83
CA ARG A 20 -4.76 11.51 8.63
C ARG A 20 -4.53 12.68 7.66
N ALA A 21 -3.70 12.45 6.64
CA ALA A 21 -3.26 13.49 5.74
C ALA A 21 -4.40 13.99 4.84
N SER A 22 -4.36 15.27 4.47
CA SER A 22 -5.29 15.85 3.50
C SER A 22 -4.53 16.49 2.33
N GLY A 23 -4.91 16.16 1.10
CA GLY A 23 -4.23 16.65 -0.10
C GLY A 23 -4.44 15.78 -1.33
N TRP A 24 -3.54 15.94 -2.30
CA TRP A 24 -3.58 15.22 -3.57
C TRP A 24 -2.37 14.30 -3.71
N LEU A 25 -2.62 13.02 -3.91
CA LEU A 25 -1.60 12.04 -4.27
C LEU A 25 -1.58 11.88 -5.79
N HIS A 26 -0.56 12.43 -6.43
CA HIS A 26 -0.32 12.30 -7.86
C HIS A 26 0.35 10.96 -8.14
N VAL A 27 -0.15 10.25 -9.15
CA VAL A 27 0.36 8.93 -9.57
C VAL A 27 0.72 9.03 -11.05
N VAL A 28 1.94 8.61 -11.38
CA VAL A 28 2.43 8.51 -12.75
C VAL A 28 2.65 7.03 -13.06
N ALA A 29 1.73 6.44 -13.82
CA ALA A 29 1.85 5.07 -14.36
C ALA A 29 2.00 5.16 -15.89
N ARG A 30 1.30 4.30 -16.66
CA ARG A 30 1.08 4.53 -18.09
C ARG A 30 0.40 5.89 -18.31
N ASP A 31 -0.63 6.15 -17.52
CA ASP A 31 -1.33 7.43 -17.50
C ASP A 31 -1.05 8.21 -16.21
N ARG A 32 -1.26 9.52 -16.29
CA ARG A 32 -1.23 10.39 -15.11
C ARG A 32 -2.60 10.40 -14.45
N GLY A 33 -2.59 10.32 -13.12
CA GLY A 33 -3.78 10.43 -12.32
C GLY A 33 -3.52 11.05 -10.97
N LYS A 34 -4.59 11.25 -10.21
CA LYS A 34 -4.51 11.75 -8.85
C LYS A 34 -5.60 11.17 -7.96
N ILE A 35 -5.25 10.93 -6.71
CA ILE A 35 -6.15 10.55 -5.64
C ILE A 35 -6.33 11.75 -4.73
N ALA A 36 -7.57 12.15 -4.50
CA ALA A 36 -7.87 13.14 -3.48
C ALA A 36 -8.02 12.42 -2.13
N ILE A 37 -7.34 12.91 -1.10
CA ILE A 37 -7.33 12.32 0.24
C ILE A 37 -7.79 13.39 1.22
N ARG A 38 -8.75 13.04 2.09
CA ARG A 38 -9.27 13.92 3.13
C ARG A 38 -9.25 13.15 4.45
N ASP A 39 -8.53 13.70 5.43
CA ASP A 39 -8.38 13.08 6.76
C ASP A 39 -7.93 11.61 6.67
N GLY A 40 -6.94 11.36 5.82
CA GLY A 40 -6.41 10.03 5.53
C GLY A 40 -7.29 9.14 4.64
N ARG A 41 -8.53 9.54 4.35
CA ARG A 41 -9.45 8.74 3.53
C ARG A 41 -9.44 9.13 2.06
N PRO A 42 -9.32 8.18 1.12
CA PRO A 42 -9.49 8.46 -0.30
C PRO A 42 -10.93 8.90 -0.59
N VAL A 43 -11.09 10.10 -1.19
CA VAL A 43 -12.41 10.65 -1.55
C VAL A 43 -12.66 10.67 -3.05
N SER A 44 -11.61 10.56 -3.87
CA SER A 44 -11.73 10.38 -5.32
C SER A 44 -10.47 9.78 -5.93
N ILE A 45 -10.61 9.04 -7.02
CA ILE A 45 -9.50 8.61 -7.88
C ILE A 45 -9.81 9.06 -9.31
N ARG A 46 -8.94 9.89 -9.88
CA ARG A 46 -9.04 10.36 -11.26
C ARG A 46 -7.88 9.80 -12.09
N SER A 47 -8.21 9.15 -13.18
CA SER A 47 -7.30 8.83 -14.29
C SER A 47 -7.62 9.76 -15.46
N ARG A 48 -6.63 10.06 -16.31
CA ARG A 48 -6.77 10.99 -17.44
C ARG A 48 -7.97 10.66 -18.34
N ASP A 49 -8.15 9.38 -18.67
CA ASP A 49 -9.17 8.91 -19.62
C ASP A 49 -10.35 8.21 -18.91
N GLY A 50 -10.44 8.35 -17.59
CA GLY A 50 -11.52 7.73 -16.82
C GLY A 50 -12.78 8.60 -16.82
N ALA A 51 -13.95 7.97 -16.96
CA ALA A 51 -15.23 8.64 -16.74
C ALA A 51 -15.27 9.38 -15.38
N PRO A 52 -16.09 10.41 -15.19
CA PRO A 52 -16.35 10.97 -13.87
C PRO A 52 -16.80 9.91 -12.84
N LEU A 53 -16.49 10.15 -11.56
CA LEU A 53 -16.99 9.31 -10.48
C LEU A 53 -18.50 9.53 -10.31
N GLY A 54 -19.26 8.45 -10.15
CA GLY A 54 -20.73 8.49 -10.05
C GLY A 54 -21.46 8.18 -11.36
N ASP A 55 -20.74 8.06 -12.49
CA ASP A 55 -21.37 7.74 -13.78
C ASP A 55 -21.75 6.25 -13.93
N LEU A 56 -21.28 5.36 -13.04
CA LEU A 56 -21.57 3.92 -13.07
C LEU A 56 -22.72 3.50 -12.14
N ILE A 57 -23.75 4.32 -11.94
CA ILE A 57 -24.94 3.91 -11.14
C ILE A 57 -25.58 2.63 -11.69
N ALA A 58 -25.40 2.30 -12.96
CA ALA A 58 -25.73 0.99 -13.53
C ALA A 58 -24.46 0.15 -13.76
N ALA A 59 -24.02 -0.64 -12.78
CA ALA A 59 -22.99 -1.65 -13.05
C ALA A 59 -23.60 -2.85 -13.79
N GLY A 60 -23.28 -2.93 -15.07
CA GLY A 60 -23.49 -4.11 -15.91
C GLY A 60 -23.64 -3.79 -17.38
N ASP A 61 -24.15 -2.59 -17.70
CA ASP A 61 -24.52 -2.25 -19.07
C ASP A 61 -24.10 -0.80 -19.40
N ALA A 62 -22.99 -0.69 -20.15
CA ALA A 62 -22.51 0.59 -20.68
C ALA A 62 -23.60 1.31 -21.51
N GLU A 63 -24.51 0.55 -22.13
CA GLU A 63 -25.64 1.06 -22.89
C GLU A 63 -26.71 1.65 -21.97
N ARG A 64 -26.98 1.05 -20.81
CA ARG A 64 -27.86 1.62 -19.78
C ARG A 64 -27.28 2.90 -19.19
N THR A 65 -25.97 2.95 -18.95
CA THR A 65 -25.29 4.18 -18.51
C THR A 65 -25.37 5.27 -19.56
N ALA A 66 -25.11 4.96 -20.83
CA ALA A 66 -25.24 5.92 -21.92
C ALA A 66 -26.69 6.43 -22.06
N ARG A 67 -27.68 5.55 -21.91
CA ARG A 67 -29.11 5.91 -21.88
C ARG A 67 -29.45 6.82 -20.71
N LEU A 68 -28.98 6.52 -19.49
CA LEU A 68 -29.21 7.34 -18.31
C LEU A 68 -28.54 8.72 -18.45
N ALA A 69 -27.31 8.77 -18.98
CA ALA A 69 -26.59 10.03 -19.21
C ALA A 69 -27.31 10.93 -20.23
N ARG A 70 -27.82 10.34 -21.32
CA ARG A 70 -28.66 11.06 -22.31
C ARG A 70 -29.99 11.53 -21.71
N ALA A 71 -30.58 10.76 -20.80
CA ALA A 71 -31.84 11.13 -20.14
C ALA A 71 -31.68 12.19 -19.03
N LEU A 72 -30.49 12.28 -18.43
CA LEU A 72 -30.24 13.12 -17.25
C LEU A 72 -29.54 14.45 -17.56
N ASP A 73 -29.10 14.71 -18.79
CA ASP A 73 -28.38 15.92 -19.22
C ASP A 73 -27.29 16.35 -18.23
N GLY A 74 -26.37 15.45 -17.89
CA GLY A 74 -25.25 15.77 -16.99
C GLY A 74 -24.65 14.57 -16.25
N PRO A 75 -23.69 14.83 -15.33
CA PRO A 75 -23.04 13.78 -14.55
C PRO A 75 -24.06 12.98 -13.75
N VAL A 76 -24.10 11.67 -13.99
CA VAL A 76 -25.21 10.77 -13.62
C VAL A 76 -25.38 10.70 -12.11
N GLY A 77 -24.27 10.78 -11.35
CA GLY A 77 -24.23 10.63 -9.90
C GLY A 77 -25.26 11.46 -9.13
N ARG A 78 -25.02 12.78 -9.05
CA ARG A 78 -25.86 13.70 -8.26
C ARG A 78 -27.20 13.96 -8.94
N ALA A 79 -27.22 14.00 -10.27
CA ALA A 79 -28.45 14.21 -11.04
C ALA A 79 -29.45 13.05 -10.83
N ALA A 80 -28.98 11.80 -10.79
CA ALA A 80 -29.84 10.65 -10.55
C ALA A 80 -30.47 10.67 -9.15
N VAL A 81 -29.74 11.13 -8.13
CA VAL A 81 -30.30 11.29 -6.77
C VAL A 81 -31.35 12.39 -6.75
N LEU A 82 -31.04 13.56 -7.31
CA LEU A 82 -31.97 14.71 -7.33
C LEU A 82 -33.27 14.40 -8.08
N ARG A 83 -33.22 13.53 -9.10
CA ARG A 83 -34.40 13.11 -9.87
C ARG A 83 -35.04 11.81 -9.36
N GLY A 84 -34.62 11.29 -8.19
CA GLY A 84 -35.20 10.09 -7.58
C GLY A 84 -34.90 8.77 -8.31
N VAL A 85 -33.98 8.78 -9.27
CA VAL A 85 -33.59 7.60 -10.08
C VAL A 85 -32.64 6.67 -9.32
N ALA A 86 -31.90 7.19 -8.34
CA ALA A 86 -30.99 6.41 -7.50
C ALA A 86 -30.97 6.92 -6.06
N SER A 87 -30.77 6.02 -5.11
CA SER A 87 -30.55 6.40 -3.70
C SER A 87 -29.11 6.93 -3.50
N PRO A 88 -28.87 7.81 -2.51
CA PRO A 88 -27.52 8.24 -2.13
C PRO A 88 -26.56 7.07 -1.83
N GLY A 89 -27.07 5.98 -1.26
CA GLY A 89 -26.32 4.76 -0.99
C GLY A 89 -25.85 4.06 -2.27
N ALA A 90 -26.75 3.91 -3.26
CA ALA A 90 -26.40 3.29 -4.55
C ALA A 90 -25.30 4.07 -5.30
N VAL A 91 -25.34 5.41 -5.21
CA VAL A 91 -24.29 6.27 -5.77
C VAL A 91 -22.96 6.09 -5.03
N SER A 92 -23.01 6.05 -3.70
CA SER A 92 -21.82 5.83 -2.86
C SER A 92 -21.15 4.49 -3.17
N ASP A 93 -21.93 3.42 -3.32
CA ASP A 93 -21.42 2.10 -3.68
C ASP A 93 -20.85 2.04 -5.10
N ALA A 94 -21.49 2.72 -6.06
CA ALA A 94 -20.98 2.85 -7.42
C ALA A 94 -19.63 3.58 -7.45
N ILE A 95 -19.48 4.67 -6.70
CA ILE A 95 -18.22 5.40 -6.58
C ILE A 95 -17.16 4.53 -5.92
N ARG A 96 -17.48 3.85 -4.81
CA ARG A 96 -16.55 2.92 -4.13
C ARG A 96 -16.09 1.81 -5.08
N ARG A 97 -16.98 1.28 -5.92
CA ARG A 97 -16.63 0.28 -6.94
C ARG A 97 -15.70 0.86 -8.01
N GLN A 98 -16.01 2.03 -8.56
CA GLN A 98 -15.15 2.72 -9.53
C GLN A 98 -13.75 3.01 -8.98
N MET A 99 -13.66 3.45 -7.72
CA MET A 99 -12.37 3.69 -7.06
C MET A 99 -11.57 2.39 -6.94
N ARG A 100 -12.20 1.29 -6.52
CA ARG A 100 -11.55 -0.03 -6.47
C ARG A 100 -11.05 -0.48 -7.85
N GLU A 101 -11.85 -0.27 -8.89
CA GLU A 101 -11.48 -0.64 -10.26
C GLU A 101 -10.29 0.17 -10.79
N ARG A 102 -10.28 1.48 -10.55
CA ARG A 102 -9.16 2.35 -10.96
C ARG A 102 -7.88 2.02 -10.21
N LEU A 103 -7.98 1.80 -8.89
CA LEU A 103 -6.81 1.43 -8.11
C LEU A 103 -6.28 0.05 -8.52
N ALA A 104 -7.16 -0.92 -8.77
CA ALA A 104 -6.76 -2.24 -9.29
C ALA A 104 -6.10 -2.15 -10.68
N ALA A 105 -6.55 -1.23 -11.54
CA ALA A 105 -5.91 -0.96 -12.82
C ALA A 105 -4.47 -0.43 -12.62
N TRP A 106 -4.25 0.52 -11.71
CA TRP A 106 -2.90 0.99 -11.39
C TRP A 106 -2.02 -0.07 -10.74
N PHE A 107 -2.57 -0.99 -9.93
CA PHE A 107 -1.82 -2.14 -9.42
C PHE A 107 -1.45 -3.16 -10.49
N ALA A 108 -2.09 -3.11 -11.67
CA ALA A 108 -1.76 -3.99 -12.78
C ALA A 108 -0.61 -3.46 -13.65
N GLU A 109 -0.21 -2.20 -13.47
CA GLU A 109 0.77 -1.52 -14.33
C GLU A 109 1.96 -0.97 -13.52
N PRO A 110 3.15 -0.84 -14.12
CA PRO A 110 4.29 -0.22 -13.45
C PRO A 110 4.01 1.24 -13.08
N ILE A 111 4.22 1.58 -11.80
CA ILE A 111 4.16 2.96 -11.31
C ILE A 111 5.56 3.57 -11.35
N ARG A 112 5.69 4.67 -12.09
CA ARG A 112 6.96 5.40 -12.25
C ARG A 112 7.20 6.38 -11.11
N ASP A 113 6.15 7.04 -10.62
CA ASP A 113 6.27 8.05 -9.58
C ASP A 113 4.97 8.22 -8.78
N VAL A 114 5.11 8.55 -7.49
CA VAL A 114 4.02 8.88 -6.58
C VAL A 114 4.44 10.08 -5.74
N ARG A 115 3.67 11.18 -5.80
CA ARG A 115 3.95 12.41 -5.07
C ARG A 115 2.73 12.93 -4.34
N PHE A 116 2.89 13.19 -3.04
CA PHE A 116 1.84 13.77 -2.23
C PHE A 116 2.02 15.29 -2.14
N HIS A 117 0.95 16.03 -2.39
CA HIS A 117 0.88 17.47 -2.22
C HIS A 117 -0.18 17.79 -1.14
N PRO A 118 0.23 18.22 0.06
CA PRO A 118 -0.72 18.58 1.11
C PRO A 118 -1.57 19.77 0.66
N GLY A 119 -2.84 19.79 1.05
CA GLY A 119 -3.74 20.88 0.69
C GLY A 119 -5.21 20.60 0.93
N LYS A 120 -6.04 21.62 0.70
CA LYS A 120 -7.49 21.49 0.84
C LYS A 120 -8.06 20.64 -0.29
N VAL A 121 -8.82 19.62 0.10
CA VAL A 121 -9.62 18.79 -0.80
C VAL A 121 -11.10 19.16 -0.60
N GLY A 122 -11.83 19.26 -1.71
CA GLY A 122 -13.27 19.55 -1.68
C GLY A 122 -14.09 18.52 -0.90
N ARG A 123 -15.40 18.79 -0.76
CA ARG A 123 -16.32 17.89 -0.05
C ARG A 123 -16.29 16.50 -0.67
N ALA A 124 -16.29 15.47 0.18
CA ALA A 124 -16.36 14.09 -0.26
C ALA A 124 -17.71 13.84 -0.97
N PRO A 125 -17.72 13.05 -2.06
CA PRO A 125 -18.95 12.79 -2.81
C PRO A 125 -19.85 11.73 -2.15
N PHE A 126 -19.50 11.24 -0.97
CA PHE A 126 -20.23 10.25 -0.18
C PHE A 126 -20.19 10.61 1.31
N GLU A 127 -21.16 10.11 2.08
CA GLU A 127 -21.27 10.35 3.53
C GLU A 127 -20.13 9.71 4.30
N GLU A 128 -19.76 8.47 3.95
CA GLU A 128 -18.68 7.74 4.61
C GLU A 128 -17.64 7.23 3.60
N PRO A 129 -16.47 7.88 3.51
CA PRO A 129 -15.38 7.43 2.67
C PRO A 129 -14.86 6.05 3.10
N PRO A 130 -14.46 5.17 2.15
CA PRO A 130 -13.73 3.98 2.52
C PRO A 130 -12.39 4.36 3.18
N SER A 131 -11.89 3.52 4.08
CA SER A 131 -10.52 3.63 4.55
C SER A 131 -9.53 3.39 3.40
N ALA A 132 -8.29 3.85 3.55
CA ALA A 132 -7.25 3.57 2.58
C ALA A 132 -6.97 2.06 2.49
N GLU A 133 -6.99 1.39 3.64
CA GLU A 133 -6.79 -0.04 3.84
C GLU A 133 -7.86 -0.86 3.12
N ASP A 134 -9.14 -0.53 3.28
CA ASP A 134 -10.24 -1.22 2.62
C ASP A 134 -10.14 -1.12 1.10
N LEU A 135 -9.85 0.09 0.62
CA LEU A 135 -9.72 0.36 -0.80
C LEU A 135 -8.54 -0.42 -1.39
N VAL A 136 -7.38 -0.38 -0.72
CA VAL A 136 -6.17 -1.11 -1.13
C VAL A 136 -6.41 -2.62 -1.11
N LEU A 137 -6.97 -3.15 -0.02
CA LEU A 137 -7.22 -4.58 0.14
C LEU A 137 -8.22 -5.10 -0.89
N ALA A 138 -9.34 -4.40 -1.11
CA ALA A 138 -10.31 -4.78 -2.13
C ALA A 138 -9.72 -4.75 -3.55
N SER A 139 -8.86 -3.77 -3.85
CA SER A 139 -8.19 -3.67 -5.14
C SER A 139 -7.13 -4.75 -5.33
N LEU A 140 -6.39 -5.07 -4.26
CA LEU A 140 -5.39 -6.14 -4.21
C LEU A 140 -6.02 -7.51 -4.45
N ARG A 141 -7.14 -7.82 -3.79
CA ARG A 141 -7.89 -9.08 -3.99
C ARG A 141 -8.27 -9.30 -5.45
N ARG A 142 -8.59 -8.22 -6.19
CA ARG A 142 -8.97 -8.30 -7.61
C ARG A 142 -7.77 -8.56 -8.52
N VAL A 143 -6.66 -7.87 -8.29
CA VAL A 143 -5.48 -7.97 -9.17
C VAL A 143 -4.61 -9.19 -8.87
N SER A 144 -4.65 -9.72 -7.64
CA SER A 144 -3.88 -10.90 -7.21
C SER A 144 -4.32 -12.19 -7.92
N LEU A 145 -5.56 -12.25 -8.41
CA LEU A 145 -6.06 -13.35 -9.25
C LEU A 145 -5.24 -13.55 -10.53
N ARG A 146 -4.57 -12.49 -11.01
CA ARG A 146 -3.72 -12.55 -12.21
C ARG A 146 -2.31 -13.10 -11.93
N ARG A 147 -1.98 -13.40 -10.67
CA ARG A 147 -0.66 -13.93 -10.30
C ARG A 147 -0.67 -15.46 -10.40
N ASP A 148 0.35 -16.01 -11.06
CA ASP A 148 0.60 -17.44 -11.03
C ASP A 148 0.97 -17.87 -9.62
N VAL A 149 0.24 -18.85 -9.10
CA VAL A 149 0.39 -19.37 -7.74
C VAL A 149 1.70 -20.15 -7.61
N ARG A 150 2.27 -20.68 -8.70
CA ARG A 150 3.56 -21.38 -8.70
C ARG A 150 4.68 -20.48 -8.17
N ASP A 151 4.69 -19.22 -8.56
CA ASP A 151 5.64 -18.20 -8.09
C ASP A 151 5.49 -17.89 -6.59
N LEU A 152 4.33 -18.18 -6.03
CA LEU A 152 4.00 -17.87 -4.64
C LEU A 152 4.31 -19.03 -3.70
N ARG A 153 4.53 -20.24 -4.21
CA ARG A 153 4.81 -21.45 -3.39
C ARG A 153 5.89 -21.26 -2.33
N PRO A 154 7.01 -20.54 -2.56
CA PRO A 154 8.02 -20.31 -1.53
C PRO A 154 7.49 -19.57 -0.29
N LEU A 155 6.34 -18.88 -0.39
CA LEU A 155 5.70 -18.25 0.77
C LEU A 155 5.16 -19.29 1.77
N ALA A 156 4.85 -20.51 1.34
CA ALA A 156 4.43 -21.58 2.25
C ALA A 156 5.55 -21.99 3.22
N ASP A 157 6.80 -21.96 2.75
CA ASP A 157 7.98 -22.36 3.54
C ASP A 157 8.53 -21.23 4.42
N ALA A 158 8.20 -19.98 4.08
CA ALA A 158 8.64 -18.81 4.83
C ALA A 158 7.96 -18.71 6.21
N ARG A 159 8.64 -18.04 7.15
CA ARG A 159 8.05 -17.67 8.46
C ARG A 159 7.72 -16.19 8.46
N PHE A 160 6.53 -15.83 8.90
CA PHE A 160 6.05 -14.46 8.93
C PHE A 160 5.78 -13.99 10.35
N ARG A 161 5.94 -12.68 10.54
CA ARG A 161 5.41 -11.94 11.67
C ARG A 161 4.60 -10.75 11.16
N LEU A 162 3.70 -10.25 11.99
CA LEU A 162 3.07 -8.96 11.72
C LEU A 162 4.12 -7.86 11.83
N SER A 163 3.98 -6.87 10.95
CA SER A 163 4.67 -5.59 11.09
C SER A 163 3.85 -4.64 11.96
N PRO A 164 4.46 -3.54 12.42
CA PRO A 164 3.74 -2.41 13.02
C PRO A 164 2.53 -1.92 12.22
N HIS A 165 2.64 -1.96 10.89
CA HIS A 165 1.59 -1.48 10.01
C HIS A 165 0.38 -2.40 9.93
N ALA A 166 0.49 -3.65 10.38
CA ALA A 166 -0.62 -4.57 10.38
C ALA A 166 -1.71 -4.17 11.37
N GLN A 167 -1.45 -3.27 12.31
CA GLN A 167 -2.49 -2.72 13.18
C GLN A 167 -3.67 -2.14 12.38
N ALA A 168 -3.38 -1.53 11.22
CA ALA A 168 -4.39 -0.97 10.35
C ALA A 168 -5.33 -2.04 9.74
N LEU A 169 -4.93 -3.32 9.72
CA LEU A 169 -5.81 -4.42 9.30
C LEU A 169 -6.94 -4.70 10.29
N ARG A 170 -6.79 -4.32 11.57
CA ARG A 170 -7.85 -4.53 12.57
C ARG A 170 -9.09 -3.69 12.30
N GLU A 171 -8.91 -2.54 11.65
CA GLU A 171 -9.98 -1.61 11.28
C GLU A 171 -10.51 -1.87 9.85
N ALA A 172 -9.86 -2.76 9.09
CA ALA A 172 -10.25 -3.08 7.73
C ALA A 172 -11.36 -4.14 7.67
N ALA A 173 -12.16 -4.11 6.61
CA ALA A 173 -13.17 -5.10 6.26
C ALA A 173 -12.50 -6.40 5.74
N LEU A 174 -11.94 -7.16 6.67
CA LEU A 174 -11.36 -8.48 6.43
C LEU A 174 -12.44 -9.54 6.17
N ALA A 175 -12.19 -10.40 5.20
CA ALA A 175 -12.95 -11.63 5.03
C ALA A 175 -12.66 -12.61 6.20
N PRO A 176 -13.53 -13.59 6.47
CA PRO A 176 -13.36 -14.50 7.60
C PRO A 176 -11.99 -15.20 7.64
N TRP A 177 -11.50 -15.66 6.48
CA TRP A 177 -10.20 -16.32 6.38
C TRP A 177 -9.00 -15.37 6.56
N GLU A 178 -9.12 -14.12 6.10
CA GLU A 178 -8.08 -13.10 6.35
C GLU A 178 -8.02 -12.76 7.84
N ARG A 179 -9.17 -12.68 8.51
CA ARG A 179 -9.25 -12.51 9.95
C ARG A 179 -8.60 -13.67 10.69
N ALA A 180 -8.88 -14.92 10.30
CA ALA A 180 -8.24 -16.10 10.87
C ALA A 180 -6.71 -16.08 10.71
N ILE A 181 -6.20 -15.67 9.53
CA ILE A 181 -4.76 -15.49 9.31
C ILE A 181 -4.21 -14.41 10.25
N LEU A 182 -4.86 -13.24 10.33
CA LEU A 182 -4.44 -12.14 11.22
C LEU A 182 -4.36 -12.59 12.68
N GLU A 183 -5.40 -13.27 13.16
CA GLU A 183 -5.48 -13.80 14.53
C GLU A 183 -4.39 -14.83 14.78
N ARG A 184 -4.16 -15.76 13.83
CA ARG A 184 -3.12 -16.79 13.96
C ARG A 184 -1.72 -16.21 14.05
N VAL A 185 -1.41 -15.18 13.26
CA VAL A 185 -0.10 -14.51 13.34
C VAL A 185 -0.01 -13.63 14.59
N SER A 186 -1.08 -12.92 14.96
CA SER A 186 -1.13 -12.08 16.17
C SER A 186 -0.91 -12.89 17.46
N ALA A 187 -1.45 -14.10 17.52
CA ALA A 187 -1.29 -14.98 18.68
C ALA A 187 0.13 -15.57 18.83
N HIS A 188 1.02 -15.36 17.86
CA HIS A 188 2.38 -15.91 17.85
C HIS A 188 3.40 -14.77 17.75
N ASP A 189 3.54 -14.02 18.84
CA ASP A 189 4.35 -12.79 18.91
C ASP A 189 5.75 -12.98 19.54
N GLU A 190 6.18 -14.21 19.78
CA GLU A 190 7.47 -14.48 20.45
C GLU A 190 8.66 -14.65 19.49
N GLY A 191 8.85 -13.71 18.56
CA GLY A 191 10.08 -13.61 17.73
C GLY A 191 10.39 -14.79 16.77
N ARG A 192 9.65 -15.90 16.84
CA ARG A 192 9.82 -17.11 16.02
C ARG A 192 9.01 -17.05 14.72
N GLY A 193 7.95 -16.25 14.70
CA GLY A 193 7.00 -16.13 13.59
C GLY A 193 6.25 -17.43 13.27
N VAL A 194 5.24 -17.32 12.41
CA VAL A 194 4.39 -18.43 11.98
C VAL A 194 4.79 -18.89 10.58
N ARG A 195 4.90 -20.21 10.37
CA ARG A 195 5.15 -20.76 9.02
C ARG A 195 3.98 -20.43 8.08
N GLY A 196 4.27 -20.20 6.81
CA GLY A 196 3.28 -19.85 5.80
C GLY A 196 2.27 -20.97 5.53
N ALA A 197 2.70 -22.23 5.46
CA ALA A 197 1.84 -23.36 5.12
C ALA A 197 0.59 -23.47 6.02
N PRO A 198 0.69 -23.40 7.37
CA PRO A 198 -0.49 -23.31 8.24
C PRO A 198 -1.39 -22.11 7.95
N LEU A 199 -0.84 -20.94 7.62
CA LEU A 199 -1.63 -19.75 7.30
C LEU A 199 -2.38 -19.90 5.96
N VAL A 200 -1.75 -20.55 4.99
CA VAL A 200 -2.38 -20.88 3.71
C VAL A 200 -3.57 -21.82 3.93
N ALA A 201 -3.41 -22.84 4.77
CA ALA A 201 -4.47 -23.79 5.08
C ALA A 201 -5.71 -23.14 5.73
N LEU A 202 -5.55 -22.03 6.47
CA LEU A 202 -6.68 -21.28 7.05
C LEU A 202 -7.57 -20.64 5.98
N ALA A 203 -7.01 -20.25 4.84
CA ALA A 203 -7.78 -19.67 3.74
C ALA A 203 -8.41 -20.70 2.81
N ASP A 204 -7.87 -21.92 2.81
CA ASP A 204 -8.23 -22.97 1.86
C ASP A 204 -8.32 -24.35 2.55
N PRO A 205 -9.30 -24.57 3.44
CA PRO A 205 -9.44 -25.82 4.19
C PRO A 205 -9.72 -27.03 3.28
N SER A 206 -10.21 -26.81 2.05
CA SER A 206 -10.43 -27.84 1.04
C SER A 206 -9.17 -28.24 0.25
N GLY A 207 -8.01 -27.66 0.54
CA GLY A 207 -6.70 -28.15 0.08
C GLY A 207 -6.05 -27.41 -1.10
N SER A 208 -6.73 -26.43 -1.74
CA SER A 208 -6.13 -25.64 -2.83
C SER A 208 -5.46 -24.37 -2.30
N PRO A 209 -4.11 -24.24 -2.29
CA PRO A 209 -3.42 -23.18 -1.53
C PRO A 209 -3.50 -21.76 -2.14
N GLU A 210 -4.25 -21.57 -3.23
CA GLU A 210 -4.14 -20.37 -4.06
C GLU A 210 -4.53 -19.09 -3.33
N ARG A 211 -5.64 -19.11 -2.58
CA ARG A 211 -6.16 -17.91 -1.92
C ARG A 211 -5.22 -17.51 -0.80
N GLY A 212 -4.83 -18.47 0.04
CA GLY A 212 -3.87 -18.25 1.12
C GLY A 212 -2.56 -17.67 0.61
N LEU A 213 -1.98 -18.23 -0.45
CA LEU A 213 -0.74 -17.74 -1.04
C LEU A 213 -0.88 -16.31 -1.59
N ARG A 214 -2.00 -15.99 -2.26
CA ARG A 214 -2.29 -14.63 -2.76
C ARG A 214 -2.46 -13.63 -1.63
N ILE A 215 -3.10 -14.02 -0.51
CA ILE A 215 -3.25 -13.16 0.68
C ILE A 215 -1.88 -12.87 1.29
N LEU A 216 -1.09 -13.91 1.57
CA LEU A 216 0.26 -13.75 2.14
C LEU A 216 1.14 -12.89 1.25
N HIS A 217 1.10 -13.10 -0.07
CA HIS A 217 1.84 -12.30 -1.03
C HIS A 217 1.43 -10.83 -0.98
N GLY A 218 0.13 -10.55 -1.06
CA GLY A 218 -0.38 -9.20 -1.03
C GLY A 218 -0.08 -8.47 0.28
N TRP A 219 -0.25 -9.13 1.43
CA TRP A 219 0.07 -8.56 2.73
C TRP A 219 1.57 -8.30 2.90
N ARG A 220 2.43 -9.16 2.33
CA ARG A 220 3.87 -8.92 2.26
C ARG A 220 4.20 -7.70 1.38
N LEU A 221 3.54 -7.53 0.24
CA LEU A 221 3.73 -6.36 -0.61
C LEU A 221 3.33 -5.07 0.09
N LEU A 222 2.24 -5.08 0.86
CA LEU A 222 1.78 -3.93 1.64
C LEU A 222 2.59 -3.71 2.92
N GLY A 223 3.50 -4.62 3.22
CA GLY A 223 4.39 -4.55 4.39
C GLY A 223 3.73 -4.98 5.68
N TRP A 224 2.48 -5.46 5.67
CA TRP A 224 1.77 -5.95 6.85
C TRP A 224 2.36 -7.25 7.39
N LEU A 225 2.86 -8.12 6.51
CA LEU A 225 3.64 -9.30 6.86
C LEU A 225 5.11 -9.11 6.49
N THR A 226 5.99 -9.43 7.44
CA THR A 226 7.44 -9.42 7.20
C THR A 226 8.01 -10.82 7.42
N PRO A 227 8.78 -11.37 6.47
CA PRO A 227 9.52 -12.61 6.68
C PRO A 227 10.51 -12.45 7.85
N VAL A 228 10.59 -13.45 8.74
CA VAL A 228 11.43 -13.38 9.96
C VAL A 228 12.90 -13.12 9.65
N ASP A 229 13.45 -13.73 8.61
CA ASP A 229 14.86 -13.54 8.23
C ASP A 229 15.13 -12.12 7.72
N VAL A 230 14.17 -11.53 7.02
CA VAL A 230 14.24 -10.13 6.56
C VAL A 230 14.22 -9.20 7.78
N ALA A 231 13.30 -9.43 8.71
CA ALA A 231 13.22 -8.67 9.95
C ALA A 231 14.51 -8.70 10.77
N ARG A 232 15.14 -9.89 10.90
CA ARG A 232 16.43 -10.03 11.60
C ARG A 232 17.54 -9.24 10.89
N ARG A 233 17.61 -9.32 9.56
CA ARG A 233 18.60 -8.58 8.76
C ARG A 233 18.43 -7.07 8.90
N ASP A 234 17.19 -6.56 8.81
CA ASP A 234 16.89 -5.14 8.96
C ASP A 234 17.25 -4.63 10.37
N HIS A 235 16.93 -5.40 11.40
CA HIS A 235 17.29 -5.08 12.78
C HIS A 235 18.82 -5.02 12.98
N SER A 236 19.54 -6.03 12.50
CA SER A 236 21.01 -6.04 12.55
C SER A 236 21.62 -4.87 11.77
N LEU A 237 21.04 -4.52 10.61
CA LEU A 237 21.47 -3.36 9.83
C LEU A 237 21.24 -2.05 10.61
N LEU A 238 20.05 -1.88 11.20
CA LEU A 238 19.71 -0.70 11.97
C LEU A 238 20.70 -0.49 13.13
N LEU A 239 20.95 -1.55 13.92
CA LEU A 239 21.91 -1.50 15.03
C LEU A 239 23.33 -1.21 14.55
N ARG A 240 23.75 -1.83 13.43
CA ARG A 240 25.05 -1.55 12.81
C ARG A 240 25.19 -0.08 12.42
N LYS A 241 24.17 0.50 11.77
CA LYS A 241 24.17 1.91 11.36
C LYS A 241 24.15 2.86 12.54
N ARG A 242 23.35 2.57 13.57
CA ARG A 242 23.38 3.32 14.84
C ARG A 242 24.77 3.31 15.47
N HIS A 243 25.42 2.15 15.51
CA HIS A 243 26.78 2.04 16.03
C HIS A 243 27.78 2.85 15.19
N GLN A 244 27.68 2.82 13.86
CA GLN A 244 28.51 3.63 12.98
C GLN A 244 28.32 5.13 13.22
N LEU A 245 27.10 5.61 13.40
CA LEU A 245 26.81 7.01 13.74
C LEU A 245 27.42 7.42 15.07
N ARG A 246 27.22 6.60 16.12
CA ARG A 246 27.79 6.85 17.45
C ARG A 246 29.32 6.90 17.44
N ARG A 247 29.96 6.12 16.56
CA ARG A 247 31.43 6.13 16.38
C ARG A 247 31.92 7.16 15.36
N ARG A 248 31.04 8.06 14.88
CA ARG A 248 31.38 9.11 13.89
C ARG A 248 32.07 8.54 12.65
N ALA A 249 31.55 7.43 12.13
CA ALA A 249 32.05 6.84 10.89
C ALA A 249 31.97 7.86 9.74
N SER A 250 32.87 7.74 8.75
CA SER A 250 32.88 8.64 7.59
C SER A 250 31.55 8.56 6.81
N PRO A 251 31.15 9.63 6.10
CA PRO A 251 29.95 9.60 5.26
C PRO A 251 29.92 8.46 4.23
N ALA A 252 31.06 8.14 3.62
CA ALA A 252 31.21 7.02 2.69
C ALA A 252 30.95 5.67 3.37
N ARG A 253 31.46 5.47 4.59
CA ARG A 253 31.22 4.27 5.40
C ARG A 253 29.77 4.15 5.85
N LEU A 254 29.15 5.26 6.24
CA LEU A 254 27.73 5.30 6.61
C LEU A 254 26.83 4.91 5.43
N LEU A 255 27.22 5.21 4.19
CA LEU A 255 26.48 4.81 2.99
C LEU A 255 26.94 3.47 2.40
N ASP A 256 27.84 2.74 3.09
CA ASP A 256 28.44 1.48 2.62
C ASP A 256 29.06 1.61 1.21
N LEU A 257 29.73 2.74 0.94
CA LEU A 257 30.42 3.01 -0.33
C LEU A 257 31.85 2.45 -0.36
N ASP A 258 32.44 2.14 0.79
CA ASP A 258 33.82 1.66 0.94
C ASP A 258 34.00 0.19 0.45
N GLY A 259 32.90 -0.53 0.20
CA GLY A 259 32.91 -1.94 -0.21
C GLY A 259 32.59 -2.13 -1.68
N SER A 260 33.63 -2.33 -2.50
CA SER A 260 33.70 -2.96 -3.85
C SER A 260 32.62 -2.71 -4.92
N THR A 261 31.62 -1.85 -4.68
CA THR A 261 30.57 -1.52 -5.64
C THR A 261 30.79 -0.11 -6.19
N ARG A 262 31.77 0.00 -7.10
CA ARG A 262 32.16 1.24 -7.80
C ARG A 262 31.01 1.95 -8.57
N ASP A 263 29.83 1.34 -8.67
CA ASP A 263 28.70 1.82 -9.50
C ASP A 263 27.48 2.36 -8.73
N GLN A 264 27.56 2.56 -7.41
CA GLN A 264 26.42 3.09 -6.64
C GLN A 264 26.74 4.47 -6.05
N GLY A 265 26.39 5.54 -6.78
CA GLY A 265 26.50 6.90 -6.26
C GLY A 265 25.71 7.11 -4.96
N PRO A 266 26.02 8.16 -4.16
CA PRO A 266 25.47 8.38 -2.81
C PRO A 266 23.94 8.35 -2.75
N ARG A 267 23.25 8.87 -3.78
CA ARG A 267 21.78 8.84 -3.89
C ARG A 267 21.20 7.42 -3.96
N ARG A 268 21.86 6.51 -4.69
CA ARG A 268 21.40 5.13 -4.84
C ARG A 268 21.64 4.33 -3.56
N ALA A 269 22.80 4.53 -2.94
CA ALA A 269 23.13 3.95 -1.65
C ALA A 269 22.16 4.41 -0.55
N LEU A 270 21.88 5.72 -0.47
CA LEU A 270 20.89 6.29 0.44
C LEU A 270 19.52 5.67 0.22
N ARG A 271 19.00 5.63 -1.02
CA ARG A 271 17.69 5.03 -1.32
C ARG A 271 17.62 3.57 -0.87
N ARG A 272 18.67 2.80 -1.12
CA ARG A 272 18.77 1.38 -0.73
C ARG A 272 18.76 1.21 0.78
N LEU A 273 19.53 2.00 1.52
CA LEU A 273 19.61 1.94 2.97
C LEU A 273 18.32 2.47 3.61
N ALA A 274 17.85 3.63 3.21
CA ALA A 274 16.61 4.23 3.69
C ALA A 274 15.40 3.30 3.53
N ALA A 275 15.35 2.48 2.47
CA ALA A 275 14.28 1.48 2.31
C ALA A 275 14.33 0.34 3.35
N GLN A 276 15.50 0.03 3.91
CA GLN A 276 15.71 -1.03 4.90
C GLN A 276 15.69 -0.53 6.35
N VAL A 277 16.11 0.73 6.58
CA VAL A 277 16.11 1.39 7.89
C VAL A 277 15.05 2.50 7.98
N HIS A 278 13.92 2.34 7.31
CA HIS A 278 12.83 3.31 7.44
C HIS A 278 12.13 3.11 8.80
N PRO A 279 11.75 4.17 9.55
CA PRO A 279 11.07 4.08 10.85
C PRO A 279 9.86 3.15 10.83
N ASP A 280 9.03 3.26 9.79
CA ASP A 280 7.93 2.37 9.44
C ASP A 280 8.14 0.86 9.64
N ARG A 281 9.37 0.34 9.49
CA ARG A 281 9.65 -1.10 9.63
C ARG A 281 9.80 -1.55 11.08
N PHE A 282 9.84 -0.62 12.02
CA PHE A 282 10.17 -0.86 13.42
C PHE A 282 9.10 -0.26 14.35
N GLU A 283 9.12 -0.71 15.60
CA GLU A 283 8.14 -0.38 16.64
C GLU A 283 8.86 0.15 17.88
N GLY A 284 8.20 1.02 18.65
CA GLY A 284 8.72 1.59 19.88
C GLY A 284 10.09 2.25 19.71
N ASP A 285 11.00 1.99 20.66
CA ASP A 285 12.37 2.53 20.70
C ASP A 285 13.19 2.27 19.41
N LEU A 286 12.84 1.22 18.66
CA LEU A 286 13.50 0.93 17.40
C LEU A 286 13.05 1.87 16.28
N ALA A 287 11.81 2.38 16.32
CA ALA A 287 11.36 3.41 15.38
C ALA A 287 12.11 4.73 15.60
N GLU A 288 12.31 5.12 16.86
CA GLU A 288 13.12 6.32 17.20
C GLU A 288 14.58 6.16 16.77
N THR A 289 15.16 4.97 17.04
CA THR A 289 16.51 4.62 16.57
C THR A 289 16.60 4.67 15.04
N SER A 290 15.55 4.25 14.35
CA SER A 290 15.46 4.28 12.89
C SER A 290 15.40 5.71 12.35
N ASP A 291 14.65 6.60 13.00
CA ASP A 291 14.65 8.04 12.68
C ASP A 291 16.02 8.69 12.89
N GLU A 292 16.69 8.39 14.00
CA GLU A 292 18.08 8.82 14.27
C GLU A 292 19.01 8.39 13.13
N VAL A 293 18.93 7.11 12.76
CA VAL A 293 19.75 6.54 11.69
C VAL A 293 19.45 7.18 10.34
N LEU A 294 18.17 7.33 9.99
CA LEU A 294 17.76 7.87 8.69
C LEU A 294 18.21 9.33 8.51
N ARG A 295 18.09 10.15 9.56
CA ARG A 295 18.62 11.53 9.55
C ARG A 295 20.13 11.55 9.35
N GLY A 296 20.86 10.68 10.06
CA GLY A 296 22.32 10.56 9.89
C GLY A 296 22.74 10.11 8.48
N LEU A 297 21.95 9.23 7.84
CA LEU A 297 22.19 8.83 6.45
C LEU A 297 21.90 9.94 5.45
N LEU A 298 20.87 10.76 5.69
CA LEU A 298 20.56 11.93 4.87
C LEU A 298 21.70 12.95 4.93
N ASP A 299 22.14 13.31 6.14
CA ASP A 299 23.27 14.22 6.36
C ASP A 299 24.56 13.70 5.70
N ALA A 300 24.88 12.41 5.86
CA ALA A 300 26.02 11.79 5.18
C ALA A 300 25.93 11.89 3.64
N ALA A 301 24.73 11.70 3.08
CA ALA A 301 24.52 11.77 1.64
C ALA A 301 24.60 13.20 1.09
N ASP A 302 24.26 14.20 1.90
CA ASP A 302 24.37 15.60 1.51
C ASP A 302 25.83 16.08 1.60
N ARG A 303 26.57 15.72 2.66
CA ARG A 303 28.02 16.00 2.78
C ARG A 303 28.85 15.45 1.63
N LEU A 304 28.52 14.27 1.10
CA LEU A 304 29.20 13.68 -0.06
C LEU A 304 28.82 14.33 -1.40
N ARG A 305 27.83 15.22 -1.44
CA ARG A 305 27.50 16.01 -2.64
C ARG A 305 28.17 17.37 -2.65
N GLU A 306 28.47 17.89 -1.46
CA GLU A 306 29.06 19.22 -1.26
C GLU A 306 30.60 19.21 -1.29
N GLY A 307 31.22 18.06 -1.01
CA GLY A 307 32.66 17.83 -1.19
C GLY A 307 32.98 17.14 -2.51
#